data_AF-A0A9D8Q616-F1
#
_entry.id   AF-A0A9D8Q616-F1
#
_cell.length_a   1.000
_cell.length_b   1.000
_cell.length_c   1.000
_cell.angle_alpha   90.00
_cell.angle_beta   90.00
_cell.angle_gamma   90.00
#
_symmetry.space_group_name_H-M   'P 1'
#
loop_
_entity.id
_entity.type
_entity.pdbx_description
1 polymer ?
#
loop_
_entity_poly.entity_id
_entity_poly.type
_entity_poly.pdbx_seq_one_letter_code
_entity_poly.pdbx_strand_id
1 'polypeptide(L)'
;ECFMAARRAGVQDEILASLGASYPGFDWPRQVPYNVSRMLQHGVRRAAEMREVALTLRELGLDPAVTEGVVAQQERLGRLGLWLEPEEGLAILGAVDAALAAEEARTGLATGET
;
A
#
# COMPACT_ATOMS: atom_id res chain seq x y z
N GLU A 1 -1.86 0.31 3.85
CA GLU A 1 -3.30 0.31 4.15
C GLU A 1 -3.65 1.28 5.27
N CYS A 2 -3.16 1.07 6.50
CA CYS A 2 -3.42 1.93 7.68
C CYS A 2 -3.42 3.45 7.38
N PHE A 3 -2.35 4.01 6.81
CA PHE A 3 -2.28 5.45 6.53
C PHE A 3 -3.26 5.95 5.45
N MET A 4 -3.64 5.12 4.47
CA MET A 4 -4.71 5.46 3.52
C MET A 4 -6.07 5.50 4.24
N ALA A 5 -6.34 4.52 5.12
CA ALA A 5 -7.55 4.49 5.93
C ALA A 5 -7.62 5.70 6.88
N ALA A 6 -6.52 5.99 7.59
CA ALA A 6 -6.42 7.15 8.48
C ALA A 6 -6.67 8.47 7.74
N ARG A 7 -6.12 8.62 6.54
CA ARG A 7 -6.36 9.79 5.69
C ARG A 7 -7.82 9.92 5.26
N ARG A 8 -8.45 8.82 4.81
CA ARG A 8 -9.88 8.78 4.44
C ARG A 8 -10.80 9.07 5.62
N ALA A 9 -10.41 8.64 6.82
CA ALA A 9 -11.14 8.90 8.06
C ALA A 9 -10.83 10.26 8.69
N GLY A 10 -9.89 11.03 8.15
CA GLY A 10 -9.51 12.35 8.67
C GLY A 10 -8.73 12.31 9.99
N VAL A 11 -8.12 11.16 10.33
CA VAL A 11 -7.39 10.93 11.60
C VAL A 11 -5.90 10.66 11.40
N GLN A 12 -5.33 11.18 10.31
CA GLN A 12 -3.94 10.88 9.93
C GLN A 12 -2.93 11.38 10.96
N ASP A 13 -3.16 12.58 11.52
CA ASP A 13 -2.23 13.21 12.45
C ASP A 13 -2.26 12.54 13.83
N GLU A 14 -3.42 12.07 14.27
CA GLU A 14 -3.59 11.27 15.48
C GLU A 14 -2.89 9.92 15.36
N ILE A 15 -2.98 9.27 14.20
CA ILE A 15 -2.27 8.01 13.93
C ILE A 15 -0.75 8.23 13.90
N LEU A 16 -0.27 9.32 13.27
CA LEU A 16 1.16 9.68 13.31
C LEU A 16 1.64 9.91 14.74
N ALA A 17 0.90 10.67 15.55
CA ALA A 17 1.25 10.94 16.94
C ALA A 17 1.27 9.65 17.78
N SER A 18 0.26 8.80 17.65
CA SER A 18 0.17 7.53 18.37
C SER A 18 1.30 6.58 18.02
N LEU A 19 1.63 6.45 16.73
CA LEU A 19 2.72 5.59 16.27
C LEU A 19 4.09 6.16 16.64
N GLY A 20 4.26 7.48 16.60
CA GLY A 20 5.47 8.16 17.07
C GLY A 20 5.72 7.95 18.57
N ALA A 21 4.67 8.01 19.40
CA ALA A 21 4.78 7.72 20.83
C ALA A 21 5.13 6.24 21.11
N SER A 22 4.60 5.32 20.30
CA SER A 22 4.82 3.87 20.46
C SER A 22 6.18 3.41 19.90
N TYR A 23 6.67 4.07 18.85
CA TYR A 23 7.91 3.73 18.15
C TYR A 23 8.78 4.98 17.93
N PRO A 24 9.35 5.56 19.01
CA PRO A 24 10.03 6.86 18.96
C PRO A 24 11.30 6.88 18.09
N GLY A 25 11.88 5.73 17.77
CA GLY A 25 13.02 5.61 16.87
C GLY A 25 12.65 5.54 15.37
N PHE A 26 11.35 5.54 15.04
CA PHE A 26 10.87 5.40 13.67
C PHE A 26 10.29 6.72 13.15
N ASP A 27 10.95 7.30 12.15
CA ASP A 27 10.51 8.53 11.49
C ASP A 27 9.33 8.23 10.56
N TRP A 28 8.13 8.12 11.12
CA TRP A 28 6.90 7.82 10.37
C TRP A 28 6.63 8.79 9.21
N PRO A 29 6.75 10.13 9.38
CA PRO A 29 6.58 11.08 8.28
C PRO A 29 7.50 10.82 7.08
N ARG A 30 8.71 10.29 7.30
CA ARG A 30 9.64 9.90 6.23
C ARG A 30 9.39 8.48 5.71
N GLN A 31 9.09 7.54 6.59
CA GLN A 31 9.02 6.13 6.26
C GLN A 31 7.74 5.76 5.52
N VAL A 32 6.62 6.40 5.84
CA VAL A 32 5.35 6.16 5.14
C VAL A 32 5.46 6.46 3.64
N PRO A 33 5.86 7.68 3.20
CA PRO A 33 5.96 7.96 1.78
C PRO A 33 7.04 7.14 1.08
N TYR A 34 8.17 6.86 1.75
CA TYR A 34 9.19 5.96 1.22
C TYR A 34 8.63 4.57 0.90
N ASN A 35 7.90 3.95 1.83
CA ASN A 35 7.33 2.62 1.62
C ASN A 35 6.23 2.63 0.55
N VAL A 36 5.40 3.67 0.51
CA VAL A 36 4.36 3.82 -0.53
C VAL A 36 4.99 3.98 -1.91
N SER A 37 5.98 4.88 -2.07
CA SER A 37 6.72 5.07 -3.32
C SER A 37 7.30 3.76 -3.84
N ARG A 38 7.95 2.96 -2.96
CA ARG A 38 8.49 1.65 -3.32
C ARG A 38 7.42 0.65 -3.78
N MET A 39 6.22 0.69 -3.19
CA MET A 39 5.10 -0.14 -3.64
C MET A 39 4.53 0.31 -4.98
N LEU A 40 4.52 1.62 -5.26
CA LEU A 40 4.07 2.12 -6.57
C LEU A 40 5.06 1.75 -7.67
N GLN A 41 6.35 2.00 -7.47
CA GLN A 41 7.38 1.78 -8.49
C GLN A 41 7.71 0.30 -8.72
N HIS A 42 7.61 -0.53 -7.67
CA HIS A 42 8.11 -1.90 -7.69
C HIS A 42 7.09 -2.94 -7.20
N GLY A 43 5.85 -2.54 -6.95
CA GLY A 43 4.84 -3.38 -6.31
C GLY A 43 4.58 -4.70 -7.01
N VAL A 44 4.53 -4.72 -8.35
CA VAL A 44 4.32 -5.97 -9.12
C VAL A 44 5.46 -6.97 -8.89
N ARG A 45 6.71 -6.50 -8.93
CA ARG A 45 7.89 -7.35 -8.68
C ARG A 45 7.92 -7.83 -7.23
N ARG A 46 7.73 -6.92 -6.27
CA ARG A 46 7.73 -7.24 -4.85
C ARG A 46 6.60 -8.21 -4.49
N ALA A 47 5.44 -8.08 -5.11
CA ALA A 47 4.34 -9.03 -4.95
C ALA A 47 4.72 -10.42 -5.46
N ALA A 48 5.43 -10.54 -6.58
CA ALA A 48 5.95 -11.82 -7.05
C ALA A 48 6.95 -12.45 -6.05
N GLU A 49 7.88 -11.66 -5.52
CA GLU A 49 8.79 -12.11 -4.46
C GLU A 49 8.04 -12.59 -3.21
N MET A 50 6.99 -11.87 -2.80
CA MET A 50 6.16 -12.28 -1.64
C MET A 50 5.30 -13.52 -1.91
N ARG A 51 4.94 -13.82 -3.17
CA ARG A 51 4.27 -15.10 -3.52
C ARG A 51 5.21 -16.28 -3.29
N GLU A 52 6.50 -16.14 -3.60
CA GLU A 52 7.51 -17.16 -3.28
C GLU A 52 7.65 -17.33 -1.76
N VAL A 53 7.65 -16.23 -1.00
CA VAL A 53 7.62 -16.30 0.48
C VAL A 53 6.38 -17.06 0.99
N ALA A 54 5.20 -16.82 0.41
CA ALA A 54 3.98 -17.55 0.76
C ALA A 54 4.09 -19.05 0.45
N LEU A 55 4.75 -19.43 -0.65
CA LEU A 55 5.05 -20.82 -0.97
C LEU A 55 5.97 -21.45 0.07
N THR A 56 7.08 -20.79 0.43
CA THR A 56 8.00 -21.26 1.48
C THR A 56 7.28 -21.45 2.82
N LEU A 57 6.39 -20.53 3.20
CA LEU A 57 5.62 -20.66 4.44
C LEU A 57 4.70 -21.91 4.41
N ARG A 58 4.04 -22.17 3.28
CA ARG A 58 3.22 -23.37 3.09
C ARG A 58 4.06 -24.65 3.17
N GLU A 59 5.24 -24.66 2.55
CA GLU A 59 6.17 -25.80 2.63
C GLU A 59 6.62 -26.09 4.06
N LEU A 60 6.71 -25.06 4.91
CA LEU A 60 7.01 -25.18 6.33
C LEU A 60 5.78 -25.45 7.21
N GLY A 61 4.59 -25.61 6.63
CA GLY A 61 3.34 -25.88 7.36
C GLY A 61 2.73 -24.67 8.07
N LEU A 62 3.05 -23.46 7.63
CA LEU A 62 2.54 -22.20 8.17
C LEU A 62 1.49 -21.58 7.23
N ASP A 63 0.41 -21.03 7.80
CA ASP A 63 -0.58 -20.25 7.05
C ASP A 63 0.00 -18.87 6.63
N PRO A 64 0.11 -18.55 5.33
CA PRO A 64 0.67 -17.30 4.86
C PRO A 64 -0.33 -16.14 4.79
N ALA A 65 -1.45 -16.16 5.54
CA ALA A 65 -2.51 -15.15 5.47
C ALA A 65 -2.02 -13.67 5.43
N VAL A 66 -1.08 -13.30 6.30
CA VAL A 66 -0.51 -11.93 6.30
C VAL A 66 0.31 -11.66 5.04
N THR A 67 1.13 -12.63 4.62
CA THR A 67 1.95 -12.54 3.41
C THR A 67 1.08 -12.38 2.17
N GLU A 68 -0.03 -13.10 2.08
CA GLU A 68 -0.98 -12.99 0.97
C GLU A 68 -1.67 -11.62 0.94
N GLY A 69 -2.02 -11.07 2.10
CA GLY A 69 -2.49 -9.69 2.21
C GLY A 69 -1.45 -8.67 1.69
N VAL A 70 -0.16 -8.89 2.00
CA VAL A 70 0.93 -8.06 1.48
C VAL A 70 1.08 -8.20 -0.04
N VAL A 71 0.98 -9.41 -0.59
CA VAL A 71 0.98 -9.65 -2.05
C VAL A 71 -0.12 -8.83 -2.72
N ALA A 72 -1.35 -8.96 -2.24
CA ALA A 72 -2.51 -8.27 -2.81
C ALA A 72 -2.32 -6.75 -2.78
N GLN A 73 -1.85 -6.22 -1.66
CA GLN A 73 -1.65 -4.78 -1.49
C GLN A 73 -0.51 -4.23 -2.36
N GLN A 74 0.63 -4.92 -2.43
CA GLN A 74 1.77 -4.48 -3.24
C GLN A 74 1.45 -4.56 -4.74
N GLU A 75 0.80 -5.63 -5.18
CA GLU A 75 0.39 -5.77 -6.57
C GLU A 75 -0.63 -4.69 -6.95
N ARG A 76 -1.64 -4.45 -6.11
CA ARG A 76 -2.66 -3.43 -6.34
C ARG A 76 -2.04 -2.05 -6.55
N LEU A 77 -1.09 -1.65 -5.70
CA LEU A 77 -0.40 -0.36 -5.86
C LEU A 77 0.54 -0.33 -7.07
N GLY A 78 1.28 -1.42 -7.31
CA GLY A 78 2.21 -1.50 -8.45
C GLY A 78 1.51 -1.45 -9.81
N ARG A 79 0.26 -1.90 -9.89
CA ARG A 79 -0.56 -1.86 -11.12
C ARG A 79 -1.10 -0.47 -11.45
N LEU A 80 -1.01 0.50 -10.54
CA LEU A 80 -1.46 1.87 -10.81
C LEU A 80 -0.57 2.60 -11.83
N GLY A 81 0.63 2.09 -12.11
CA GLY A 81 1.56 2.70 -13.06
C GLY A 81 2.04 4.09 -12.64
N LEU A 82 1.94 4.41 -11.35
CA LEU A 82 2.40 5.68 -10.80
C LEU A 82 3.89 5.63 -10.46
N TRP A 83 4.56 6.75 -10.71
CA TRP A 83 5.93 6.98 -10.28
C TRP A 83 5.97 8.27 -9.45
N LEU A 84 5.97 8.11 -8.13
CA LEU A 84 5.97 9.21 -7.17
C LEU A 84 7.18 9.08 -6.26
N GLU A 85 7.80 10.20 -5.96
CA GLU A 85 9.04 10.24 -5.18
C GLU A 85 8.72 10.40 -3.67
N PRO A 86 9.51 9.79 -2.76
CA PRO A 86 9.28 9.90 -1.31
C PRO A 86 9.26 11.34 -0.79
N GLU A 87 9.94 12.25 -1.48
CA GLU A 87 10.04 13.68 -1.16
C GLU A 87 8.69 14.42 -1.29
N GLU A 88 7.71 13.84 -1.99
CA GLU A 88 6.33 14.32 -2.01
C GLU A 88 5.64 14.20 -0.62
N GLY A 89 6.27 13.49 0.31
CA GLY A 89 5.79 13.35 1.67
C GLY A 89 4.42 12.66 1.73
N LEU A 90 3.65 12.96 2.76
CA LEU A 90 2.33 12.32 2.98
C LEU A 90 1.30 12.65 1.90
N ALA A 91 1.55 13.65 1.03
CA ALA A 91 0.69 13.95 -0.11
C ALA A 91 0.59 12.78 -1.11
N ILE A 92 1.59 11.91 -1.15
CA ILE A 92 1.59 10.68 -1.97
C ILE A 92 0.34 9.82 -1.71
N LEU A 93 -0.16 9.81 -0.46
CA LEU A 93 -1.37 9.06 -0.10
C LEU A 93 -2.61 9.60 -0.81
N GLY A 94 -2.69 10.91 -1.03
CA GLY A 94 -3.75 11.56 -1.78
C GLY A 94 -3.73 11.17 -3.26
N ALA A 95 -2.55 11.15 -3.87
CA ALA A 95 -2.37 10.73 -5.27
C ALA A 95 -2.75 9.26 -5.47
N VAL A 96 -2.34 8.38 -4.53
CA VAL A 96 -2.71 6.97 -4.56
C VAL A 96 -4.22 6.78 -4.49
N ASP A 97 -4.89 7.44 -3.55
CA ASP A 97 -6.35 7.32 -3.43
C ASP A 97 -7.10 7.84 -4.66
N ALA A 98 -6.63 8.92 -5.28
CA ALA A 98 -7.20 9.42 -6.53
C ALA A 98 -7.04 8.40 -7.68
N ALA A 99 -5.87 7.77 -7.80
CA ALA A 99 -5.63 6.74 -8.82
C ALA A 99 -6.45 5.47 -8.59
N LEU A 100 -6.61 5.04 -7.34
CA LEU A 100 -7.46 3.91 -6.96
C LEU A 100 -8.92 4.18 -7.32
N ALA A 101 -9.45 5.37 -6.99
CA ALA A 101 -10.82 5.75 -7.37
C ALA A 101 -11.01 5.79 -8.89
N ALA A 102 -10.02 6.27 -9.65
CA ALA A 102 -10.06 6.28 -11.10
C ALA A 102 -10.06 4.86 -11.70
N GLU A 103 -9.31 3.92 -11.11
CA GLU A 103 -9.29 2.51 -11.53
C GLU A 103 -10.62 1.80 -11.22
N GLU A 104 -11.20 2.06 -10.05
CA GLU A 104 -12.51 1.56 -9.66
C GLU A 104 -13.60 2.06 -10.62
N ALA A 105 -13.57 3.34 -10.99
CA ALA A 105 -14.49 3.91 -11.98
C ALA A 105 -14.32 3.28 -13.38
N ARG A 106 -13.09 3.05 -13.83
CA ARG A 106 -12.81 2.36 -15.12
C ARG A 106 -13.32 0.93 -15.12
N THR A 107 -13.08 0.19 -14.03
CA THR A 107 -13.51 -1.20 -13.90
C THR A 107 -15.03 -1.30 -13.82
N GLY A 108 -15.67 -0.40 -13.06
CA GLY A 108 -17.13 -0.31 -12.98
C GLY A 108 -17.79 0.03 -14.32
N LEU A 109 -17.16 0.87 -15.14
CA LEU A 109 -17.62 1.16 -16.51
C LEU A 109 -17.49 -0.06 -17.43
N ALA A 110 -16.47 -0.89 -17.25
CA ALA A 110 -16.24 -2.10 -18.04
C ALA A 110 -17.18 -3.27 -17.67
N THR A 111 -17.73 -3.27 -16.46
CA THR A 111 -18.72 -4.27 -16.00
C THR A 111 -20.18 -3.89 -16.23
N GLY A 112 -20.45 -2.70 -16.80
CA GLY A 112 -21.79 -2.27 -17.18
C GLY A 112 -22.23 -2.97 -18.46
N GLU A 113 -23.03 -4.03 -18.32
CA GLU A 113 -23.75 -4.71 -19.40
C GLU A 113 -24.55 -3.71 -20.26
N THR A 114 -24.31 -3.75 -21.58
CA THR A 114 -25.28 -3.36 -22.62
C THR A 114 -26.17 -4.54 -22.96
#